data_AF-A0AAQ4EMZ9-F1
#
_entry.id   AF-A0AAQ4EMZ9-F1
#
_cell.length_a   1.000
_cell.length_b   1.000
_cell.length_c   1.000
_cell.angle_alpha   90.00
_cell.angle_beta   90.00
_cell.angle_gamma   90.00
#
_symmetry.space_group_name_H-M   'P 1'
#
loop_
_entity.id
_entity.type
_entity.pdbx_description
1 polymer ?
#
loop_
_entity_poly.entity_id
_entity_poly.type
_entity_poly.pdbx_seq_one_letter_code
_entity_poly.pdbx_strand_id
1 'polypeptide(L)'
;MVSVIQSRSHYWSTNMALPSVRCASRTPSKFFRNSFCLLRAICNSKSAMVRTCSSSAPSPSSASGWDLVGAVALERKPIIAPELNALEKKYLEILRAIEIEGSLLSDHELQLIQEKKSADTEEGVAIKVQTAQDIEEEWFKKAQEFKPAPRLTEADAKGDTRTTQRFLDQPLLLVVNQQLGKGHRWILPQAVHAKGETLRQTAERALTEVCGSALEAFYLGYAPAGYYSYHYPTEFQKDGIQGAKVFFFKAQLRNGALSVGDLKKLKKADDFAWLSYKELSSKMLPKYHKAVQAFLMAPEETPYQQLLDRALSSVRHRKASVTPEIVAASKVAAKAGES
;
A
#
# COMPACT_ATOMS: atom_id res chain seq x y z
N MET A 1 5.21 -53.50 -36.27
CA MET A 1 6.48 -52.79 -36.58
C MET A 1 6.34 -51.40 -35.99
N VAL A 2 6.71 -51.15 -34.73
CA VAL A 2 8.10 -50.92 -34.26
C VAL A 2 8.74 -49.86 -35.18
N SER A 3 8.91 -48.60 -34.77
CA SER A 3 9.91 -48.23 -33.78
C SER A 3 9.62 -46.87 -33.14
N VAL A 4 9.71 -46.88 -31.82
CA VAL A 4 9.97 -45.73 -30.94
C VAL A 4 11.40 -45.26 -31.19
N ILE A 5 11.61 -43.96 -31.41
CA ILE A 5 12.95 -43.37 -31.36
C ILE A 5 12.94 -42.26 -30.30
N GLN A 6 13.39 -42.67 -29.12
CA GLN A 6 13.98 -41.82 -28.08
C GLN A 6 15.21 -41.08 -28.63
N SER A 7 15.30 -39.78 -28.35
CA SER A 7 16.59 -39.09 -28.27
C SER A 7 16.47 -38.02 -27.18
N ARG A 8 16.79 -38.39 -25.94
CA ARG A 8 18.03 -38.06 -25.23
C ARG A 8 18.20 -36.56 -24.96
N SER A 9 17.63 -36.18 -23.82
CA SER A 9 18.08 -35.07 -22.97
C SER A 9 19.58 -35.26 -22.65
N HIS A 10 20.40 -34.31 -23.09
CA HIS A 10 21.75 -34.13 -22.58
C HIS A 10 21.79 -32.87 -21.74
N TYR A 11 21.72 -33.09 -20.43
CA TYR A 11 22.18 -32.15 -19.41
C TYR A 11 23.64 -31.79 -19.68
N TRP A 12 23.91 -30.52 -19.96
CA TRP A 12 25.23 -29.92 -19.75
C TRP A 12 25.15 -29.05 -18.52
N SER A 13 25.63 -29.61 -17.41
CA SER A 13 25.88 -28.92 -16.16
C SER A 13 27.27 -28.32 -16.26
N THR A 14 27.36 -27.05 -16.65
CA THR A 14 28.59 -26.27 -16.52
C THR A 14 28.48 -25.40 -15.28
N ASN A 15 29.06 -25.88 -14.19
CA ASN A 15 29.42 -25.08 -13.02
C ASN A 15 30.42 -24.00 -13.45
N MET A 16 29.95 -22.78 -13.68
CA MET A 16 30.81 -21.60 -13.65
C MET A 16 30.65 -20.93 -12.28
N ALA A 17 31.65 -21.18 -11.44
CA ALA A 17 31.85 -20.48 -10.18
C ALA A 17 32.14 -19.01 -10.46
N LEU A 18 31.27 -18.12 -9.96
CA LEU A 18 31.50 -16.68 -9.93
C LEU A 18 32.64 -16.38 -8.93
N PRO A 19 33.71 -15.67 -9.34
CA PRO A 19 34.65 -15.12 -8.37
C PRO A 19 33.98 -13.97 -7.60
N SER A 20 33.78 -14.19 -6.30
CA SER A 20 33.36 -13.17 -5.33
C SER A 20 34.47 -12.12 -5.18
N VAL A 21 34.32 -10.98 -5.86
CA VAL A 21 35.14 -9.80 -5.61
C VAL A 21 34.61 -9.12 -4.35
N ARG A 22 35.33 -9.28 -3.25
CA ARG A 22 35.09 -8.53 -2.01
C ARG A 22 35.59 -7.09 -2.17
N CYS A 23 34.68 -6.14 -2.39
CA CYS A 23 34.97 -4.73 -2.20
C CYS A 23 35.19 -4.44 -0.71
N ALA A 24 36.45 -4.31 -0.29
CA ALA A 24 36.80 -3.81 1.04
C ALA A 24 36.81 -2.28 1.03
N SER A 25 35.79 -1.65 1.60
CA SER A 25 35.82 -0.22 1.89
C SER A 25 36.72 0.05 3.09
N ARG A 26 37.84 0.75 2.86
CA ARG A 26 38.68 1.31 3.92
C ARG A 26 38.04 2.61 4.41
N THR A 27 37.48 2.61 5.61
CA THR A 27 37.17 3.85 6.34
C THR A 27 38.37 4.26 7.19
N PRO A 28 38.82 5.53 7.14
CA PRO A 28 39.88 5.99 8.03
C PRO A 28 39.32 6.22 9.43
N SER A 29 39.90 5.48 10.38
CA SER A 29 39.70 5.66 11.82
C SER A 29 40.54 6.83 12.36
N LYS A 30 39.98 7.50 13.38
CA LYS A 30 40.59 8.37 14.41
C LYS A 30 40.34 9.87 14.24
N PHE A 31 39.48 10.43 15.08
CA PHE A 31 39.93 11.23 16.23
C PHE A 31 38.87 11.24 17.36
N PHE A 32 39.38 11.43 18.57
CA PHE A 32 38.84 11.04 19.87
C PHE A 32 37.96 12.12 20.56
N ARG A 33 37.09 11.63 21.45
CA ARG A 33 36.62 12.20 22.76
C ARG A 33 36.06 13.63 22.80
N ASN A 34 34.82 13.73 23.29
CA ASN A 34 34.57 14.29 24.63
C ASN A 34 33.24 13.82 25.25
N SER A 35 33.35 13.37 26.50
CA SER A 35 32.41 13.40 27.64
C SER A 35 30.95 12.99 27.43
N PHE A 36 30.50 11.81 27.86
CA PHE A 36 30.03 11.45 29.22
C PHE A 36 28.96 12.37 29.84
N CYS A 37 27.88 11.73 30.32
CA CYS A 37 26.70 12.23 31.07
C CYS A 37 25.56 12.72 30.15
N LEU A 38 24.43 12.03 29.96
CA LEU A 38 23.46 11.52 30.93
C LEU A 38 22.63 10.38 30.32
N LEU A 39 22.78 9.16 30.82
CA LEU A 39 21.79 8.08 30.67
C LEU A 39 21.72 7.34 32.01
N ARG A 40 20.83 7.81 32.89
CA ARG A 40 20.46 7.07 34.10
C ARG A 40 19.03 7.45 34.51
N ALA A 41 18.06 6.73 33.99
CA ALA A 41 16.76 6.51 34.64
C ALA A 41 15.85 5.57 33.80
N ILE A 42 16.27 4.32 33.56
CA ILE A 42 15.32 3.26 33.21
C ILE A 42 15.80 1.96 33.86
N CYS A 43 15.32 1.69 35.06
CA CYS A 43 15.19 0.36 35.66
C CYS A 43 14.50 0.52 37.02
N ASN A 44 13.16 0.61 37.04
CA ASN A 44 12.40 -0.06 38.10
C ASN A 44 10.93 -0.27 37.68
N SER A 45 10.67 -1.43 37.08
CA SER A 45 9.47 -2.22 37.37
C SER A 45 9.63 -3.58 36.70
N LYS A 46 10.17 -4.54 37.46
CA LYS A 46 9.95 -5.96 37.15
C LYS A 46 8.49 -6.26 37.48
N SER A 47 7.60 -6.00 36.53
CA SER A 47 6.30 -6.65 36.43
C SER A 47 6.20 -7.18 35.01
N ALA A 48 6.90 -8.28 34.77
CA ALA A 48 6.60 -9.15 33.64
C ALA A 48 5.20 -9.73 33.88
N MET A 49 4.17 -9.08 33.31
CA MET A 49 2.86 -9.70 33.15
C MET A 49 3.02 -10.84 32.14
N VAL A 50 3.33 -12.03 32.64
CA VAL A 50 2.99 -13.27 31.96
C VAL A 50 1.47 -13.26 31.85
N ARG A 51 0.94 -13.02 30.64
CA ARG A 51 -0.48 -13.26 30.33
C ARG A 51 -0.69 -14.78 30.37
N THR A 52 -0.98 -15.26 31.56
CA THR A 52 -1.54 -16.60 31.74
C THR A 52 -2.97 -16.52 31.23
N CYS A 53 -3.29 -17.25 30.16
CA CYS A 53 -4.65 -17.44 29.69
C CYS A 53 -5.40 -18.28 30.73
N SER A 54 -5.94 -17.64 31.77
CA SER A 54 -6.88 -18.29 32.67
C SER A 54 -8.17 -18.56 31.90
N SER A 55 -8.42 -19.83 31.58
CA SER A 55 -9.73 -20.30 31.13
C SER A 55 -10.70 -20.24 32.31
N SER A 56 -11.23 -19.05 32.59
CA SER A 56 -12.40 -18.92 33.47
C SER A 56 -13.60 -19.51 32.75
N ALA A 57 -14.27 -20.47 33.39
CA ALA A 57 -15.56 -20.98 32.94
C ALA A 57 -16.54 -19.80 32.71
N PRO A 58 -17.41 -19.87 31.69
CA PRO A 58 -18.37 -18.81 31.43
C PRO A 58 -19.34 -18.73 32.61
N SER A 59 -19.24 -17.66 33.41
CA SER A 59 -20.33 -17.27 34.29
C SER A 59 -21.55 -16.94 33.43
N PRO A 60 -22.79 -17.22 33.89
CA PRO A 60 -23.98 -16.80 33.17
C PRO A 60 -23.97 -15.27 33.13
N SER A 61 -23.59 -14.73 31.97
CA SER A 61 -23.50 -13.30 31.73
C SER A 61 -24.86 -12.68 32.01
N SER A 62 -24.90 -11.67 32.89
CA SER A 62 -25.97 -10.69 32.87
C SER A 62 -26.17 -10.26 31.42
N ALA A 63 -27.39 -10.38 30.90
CA ALA A 63 -27.69 -10.04 29.51
C ALA A 63 -27.23 -8.60 29.27
N SER A 64 -26.12 -8.43 28.54
CA SER A 64 -25.62 -7.10 28.22
C SER A 64 -26.67 -6.43 27.37
N GLY A 65 -27.08 -5.20 27.70
CA GLY A 65 -28.03 -4.42 26.91
C GLY A 65 -27.49 -3.95 25.55
N TRP A 66 -26.60 -4.71 24.93
CA TRP A 66 -25.93 -4.42 23.68
C TRP A 66 -25.87 -5.66 22.79
N ASP A 67 -26.34 -5.53 21.56
CA ASP A 67 -26.13 -6.53 20.53
C ASP A 67 -24.69 -6.48 20.04
N LEU A 68 -24.05 -7.65 19.97
CA LEU A 68 -22.76 -7.79 19.31
C LEU A 68 -23.00 -8.03 17.81
N VAL A 69 -22.33 -7.26 16.97
CA VAL A 69 -22.47 -7.32 15.52
C VAL A 69 -21.08 -7.49 14.90
N GLY A 70 -20.94 -8.49 14.02
CA GLY A 70 -19.73 -8.69 13.21
C GLY A 70 -19.92 -8.07 11.84
N ALA A 71 -19.01 -7.19 11.44
CA ALA A 71 -19.03 -6.51 10.14
C ALA A 71 -17.74 -6.78 9.36
N VAL A 72 -17.84 -6.82 8.03
CA VAL A 72 -16.69 -7.08 7.13
C VAL A 72 -16.34 -5.84 6.33
N ALA A 73 -15.11 -5.36 6.48
CA ALA A 73 -14.49 -4.40 5.58
C ALA A 73 -13.77 -5.17 4.46
N LEU A 74 -14.50 -5.48 3.38
CA LEU A 74 -13.96 -6.19 2.22
C LEU A 74 -13.28 -5.21 1.26
N GLU A 75 -11.95 -5.27 1.20
CA GLU A 75 -11.12 -4.43 0.34
C GLU A 75 -10.68 -5.18 -0.92
N ARG A 76 -10.85 -4.57 -2.10
CA ARG A 76 -10.17 -4.96 -3.34
C ARG A 76 -8.83 -4.21 -3.38
N LYS A 77 -7.70 -4.92 -3.45
CA LYS A 77 -6.36 -4.30 -3.47
C LYS A 77 -6.05 -3.63 -4.83
N PRO A 78 -5.15 -2.62 -4.86
CA PRO A 78 -4.64 -2.09 -6.12
C PRO A 78 -4.08 -3.21 -7.00
N ILE A 79 -4.43 -3.18 -8.28
CA ILE A 79 -3.94 -4.10 -9.31
C ILE A 79 -2.73 -3.48 -10.02
N ILE A 80 -2.74 -2.17 -10.23
CA ILE A 80 -1.63 -1.42 -10.83
C ILE A 80 -0.97 -0.51 -9.80
N ALA A 81 0.30 -0.18 -10.03
CA ALA A 81 1.00 0.82 -9.23
C ALA A 81 0.40 2.21 -9.44
N PRO A 82 0.34 3.06 -8.38
CA PRO A 82 -0.08 4.45 -8.51
C PRO A 82 0.87 5.23 -9.41
N GLU A 83 0.37 6.31 -10.01
CA GLU A 83 1.20 7.17 -10.85
C GLU A 83 2.13 8.03 -10.02
N LEU A 84 3.37 8.16 -10.50
CA LEU A 84 4.37 8.99 -9.84
C LEU A 84 4.01 10.46 -9.94
N ASN A 85 4.19 11.16 -8.83
CA ASN A 85 4.06 12.61 -8.75
C ASN A 85 5.13 13.31 -9.60
N ALA A 86 4.91 14.58 -9.95
CA ALA A 86 5.88 15.36 -10.76
C ALA A 86 7.26 15.47 -10.09
N LEU A 87 7.31 15.58 -8.76
CA LEU A 87 8.56 15.58 -7.99
C LEU A 87 9.23 14.22 -8.03
N GLU A 88 8.47 13.15 -7.81
CA GLU A 88 8.97 11.78 -7.83
C GLU A 88 9.56 11.43 -9.20
N LYS A 89 8.95 11.90 -10.30
CA LYS A 89 9.49 11.77 -11.66
C LYS A 89 10.86 12.43 -11.78
N LYS A 90 11.00 13.69 -11.38
CA LYS A 90 12.28 14.41 -11.40
C LYS A 90 13.34 13.75 -10.51
N TYR A 91 12.94 13.30 -9.32
CA TYR A 91 13.85 12.62 -8.41
C TYR A 91 14.31 11.28 -8.98
N LEU A 92 13.41 10.54 -9.62
CA LEU A 92 13.71 9.28 -10.29
C LEU A 92 14.66 9.49 -11.48
N GLU A 93 14.51 10.57 -12.24
CA GLU A 93 15.49 10.96 -13.28
C GLU A 93 16.88 11.21 -12.70
N ILE A 94 16.97 11.94 -11.57
CA ILE A 94 18.24 12.16 -10.87
C ILE A 94 18.84 10.83 -10.40
N LEU A 95 18.04 9.93 -9.81
CA LEU A 95 18.52 8.62 -9.38
C LEU A 95 19.06 7.80 -10.55
N ARG A 96 18.39 7.82 -11.70
CA ARG A 96 18.85 7.15 -12.92
C ARG A 96 20.18 7.74 -13.43
N ALA A 97 20.32 9.07 -13.41
CA ALA A 97 21.58 9.71 -13.81
C ALA A 97 22.74 9.29 -12.90
N ILE A 98 22.52 9.29 -11.58
CA ILE A 98 23.52 8.85 -10.60
C ILE A 98 23.87 7.37 -10.80
N GLU A 99 22.87 6.53 -11.09
CA GLU A 99 23.08 5.11 -11.35
C GLU A 99 23.97 4.88 -12.58
N ILE A 100 23.72 5.61 -13.67
CA ILE A 100 24.50 5.52 -14.92
C ILE A 100 25.92 6.10 -14.73
N GLU A 101 26.05 7.25 -14.07
CA GLU A 101 27.36 7.87 -13.80
C GLU A 101 28.22 7.04 -12.85
N GLY A 102 27.56 6.32 -11.92
CA GLY A 102 28.21 5.41 -10.98
C GLY A 102 28.42 3.99 -11.50
N SER A 103 27.84 3.63 -12.66
CA SER A 103 27.95 2.27 -13.20
C SER A 103 29.21 2.07 -14.03
N LEU A 104 29.66 0.82 -14.09
CA LEU A 104 30.65 0.40 -15.08
C LEU A 104 29.96 0.11 -16.41
N LEU A 105 30.76 0.04 -17.48
CA LEU A 105 30.27 -0.39 -18.79
C LEU A 105 29.72 -1.81 -18.70
N SER A 106 28.49 -1.97 -19.18
CA SER A 106 27.83 -3.26 -19.35
C SER A 106 28.42 -4.04 -20.53
N ASP A 107 28.20 -5.35 -20.55
CA ASP A 107 28.67 -6.22 -21.65
C ASP A 107 28.15 -5.75 -23.02
N HIS A 108 26.92 -5.22 -23.06
CA HIS A 108 26.32 -4.67 -24.27
C HIS A 108 27.05 -3.41 -24.75
N GLU A 109 27.40 -2.49 -23.84
CA GLU A 109 28.14 -1.28 -24.18
C GLU A 109 29.57 -1.61 -24.63
N LEU A 110 30.23 -2.56 -23.97
CA LEU A 110 31.56 -3.06 -24.38
C LEU A 110 31.52 -3.67 -25.78
N GLN A 111 30.48 -4.46 -26.09
CA GLN A 111 30.28 -5.04 -27.42
C GLN A 111 30.10 -3.95 -28.47
N LEU A 112 29.26 -2.94 -28.21
CA LEU A 112 29.07 -1.80 -29.13
C LEU A 112 30.37 -1.04 -29.39
N ILE A 113 31.18 -0.81 -28.35
CA ILE A 113 32.47 -0.15 -28.48
C ILE A 113 33.43 -0.98 -29.33
N GLN A 114 33.47 -2.29 -29.11
CA GLN A 114 34.34 -3.20 -29.86
C GLN A 114 33.94 -3.27 -31.34
N GLU A 115 32.63 -3.38 -31.63
CA GLU A 115 32.10 -3.46 -32.99
C GLU A 115 32.35 -2.17 -33.77
N LYS A 116 32.19 -1.00 -33.14
CA LYS A 116 32.56 0.30 -33.73
C LYS A 116 34.07 0.37 -34.05
N LYS A 117 34.93 -0.02 -33.11
CA LYS A 117 36.39 -0.03 -33.32
C LYS A 117 36.82 -0.95 -34.46
N SER A 118 36.22 -2.15 -34.55
CA SER A 118 36.51 -3.08 -35.64
C SER A 118 36.00 -2.57 -36.99
N ALA A 119 34.87 -1.85 -37.02
CA ALA A 119 34.36 -1.24 -38.24
C ALA A 119 35.30 -0.15 -38.79
N ASP A 120 35.94 0.62 -37.91
CA ASP A 120 36.86 1.69 -38.30
C ASP A 120 38.25 1.19 -38.77
N THR A 121 38.62 -0.07 -38.47
CA THR A 121 40.01 -0.57 -38.66
C THR A 121 40.19 -1.48 -39.90
N GLU A 122 39.15 -1.72 -40.71
CA GLU A 122 39.19 -2.51 -41.97
C GLU A 122 39.87 -3.91 -41.92
N GLU A 123 40.16 -4.48 -40.74
CA GLU A 123 40.73 -5.82 -40.62
C GLU A 123 39.65 -6.88 -40.35
N GLY A 124 39.34 -7.66 -41.39
CA GLY A 124 38.83 -9.03 -41.31
C GLY A 124 37.57 -9.26 -40.47
N VAL A 125 36.39 -9.02 -41.06
CA VAL A 125 35.09 -9.28 -40.44
C VAL A 125 34.91 -10.79 -40.19
N ALA A 126 35.10 -11.22 -38.94
CA ALA A 126 34.46 -12.44 -38.46
C ALA A 126 32.94 -12.19 -38.49
N ILE A 127 32.22 -12.89 -39.37
CA ILE A 127 30.77 -12.75 -39.56
C ILE A 127 30.07 -13.14 -38.25
N LYS A 128 29.83 -12.17 -37.37
CA LYS A 128 28.88 -12.34 -36.27
C LYS A 128 27.48 -12.34 -36.87
N VAL A 129 26.69 -13.34 -36.49
CA VAL A 129 25.35 -13.56 -37.05
C VAL A 129 24.34 -12.48 -36.63
N GLN A 130 24.60 -11.75 -35.53
CA GLN A 130 23.83 -10.57 -35.10
C GLN A 130 24.77 -9.54 -34.45
N THR A 131 24.72 -8.30 -34.95
CA THR A 131 25.43 -7.13 -34.38
C THR A 131 24.66 -6.64 -33.15
N ALA A 132 25.32 -5.97 -32.20
CA ALA A 132 24.62 -5.39 -31.05
C ALA A 132 23.53 -4.38 -31.48
N GLN A 133 23.74 -3.67 -32.59
CA GLN A 133 22.75 -2.76 -33.18
C GLN A 133 21.52 -3.51 -33.74
N ASP A 134 21.73 -4.65 -34.41
CA ASP A 134 20.64 -5.48 -34.93
C ASP A 134 19.72 -5.96 -33.79
N ILE A 135 20.32 -6.29 -32.63
CA ILE A 135 19.61 -6.71 -31.42
C ILE A 135 18.77 -5.55 -30.84
N GLU A 136 19.33 -4.33 -30.76
CA GLU A 136 18.59 -3.14 -30.33
C GLU A 136 17.40 -2.85 -31.25
N GLU A 137 17.58 -2.97 -32.57
CA GLU A 137 16.51 -2.81 -33.53
C GLU A 137 15.40 -3.85 -33.38
N GLU A 138 15.76 -5.12 -33.15
CA GLU A 138 14.80 -6.19 -32.87
C GLU A 138 13.99 -5.91 -31.60
N TRP A 139 14.65 -5.46 -30.53
CA TRP A 139 13.97 -5.09 -29.29
C TRP A 139 13.05 -3.89 -29.48
N PHE A 140 13.49 -2.90 -30.24
CA PHE A 140 12.69 -1.73 -30.57
C PHE A 140 11.45 -2.10 -31.40
N LYS A 141 11.60 -2.95 -32.41
CA LYS A 141 10.48 -3.49 -33.21
C LYS A 141 9.46 -4.21 -32.32
N LYS A 142 9.92 -5.13 -31.46
CA LYS A 142 9.05 -5.86 -30.52
C LYS A 142 8.35 -4.92 -29.53
N ALA A 143 9.04 -3.88 -29.05
CA ALA A 143 8.46 -2.90 -28.14
C ALA A 143 7.38 -2.03 -28.82
N GLN A 144 7.53 -1.71 -30.11
CA GLN A 144 6.51 -0.98 -30.88
C GLN A 144 5.28 -1.83 -31.22
N GLU A 145 5.48 -3.11 -31.49
CA GLU A 145 4.39 -4.05 -31.75
C GLU A 145 3.51 -4.28 -30.51
N PHE A 146 4.12 -4.27 -29.33
CA PHE A 146 3.41 -4.47 -28.07
C PHE A 146 2.61 -3.23 -27.65
N LYS A 147 1.28 -3.35 -27.66
CA LYS A 147 0.38 -2.33 -27.12
C LYS A 147 0.01 -2.66 -25.67
N PRO A 148 0.48 -1.90 -24.67
CA PRO A 148 0.11 -2.14 -23.29
C PRO A 148 -1.39 -1.88 -23.07
N ALA A 149 -1.99 -2.62 -22.13
CA ALA A 149 -3.37 -2.40 -21.73
C ALA A 149 -3.53 -0.98 -21.13
N PRO A 150 -4.66 -0.30 -21.40
CA PRO A 150 -4.90 1.03 -20.83
C PRO A 150 -5.03 0.94 -19.31
N ARG A 151 -4.47 1.94 -18.61
CA ARG A 151 -4.58 2.05 -17.15
C ARG A 151 -5.97 2.50 -16.71
N LEU A 152 -6.62 3.34 -17.53
CA LEU A 152 -8.00 3.80 -17.33
C LEU A 152 -8.95 2.82 -18.01
N THR A 153 -9.94 2.35 -17.27
CA THR A 153 -10.92 1.39 -17.80
C THR A 153 -12.18 2.10 -18.28
N GLU A 154 -13.04 1.38 -19.01
CA GLU A 154 -14.36 1.90 -19.38
C GLU A 154 -15.23 2.23 -18.16
N ALA A 155 -15.04 1.49 -17.05
CA ALA A 155 -15.78 1.72 -15.81
C ALA A 155 -15.38 3.04 -15.14
N ASP A 156 -14.11 3.46 -15.30
CA ASP A 156 -13.65 4.78 -14.87
C ASP A 156 -14.29 5.89 -15.71
N ALA A 157 -14.36 5.70 -17.03
CA ALA A 157 -14.98 6.67 -17.93
C ALA A 157 -16.50 6.82 -17.71
N LYS A 158 -17.20 5.71 -17.40
CA LYS A 158 -18.64 5.68 -17.13
C LYS A 158 -18.99 6.04 -15.68
N GLY A 159 -18.04 5.96 -14.75
CA GLY A 159 -18.28 6.15 -13.31
C GLY A 159 -19.03 4.99 -12.66
N ASP A 160 -18.88 3.77 -13.18
CA ASP A 160 -19.66 2.61 -12.77
C ASP A 160 -19.20 2.02 -11.42
N THR A 161 -19.80 2.49 -10.33
CA THR A 161 -19.48 2.07 -8.95
C THR A 161 -19.76 0.60 -8.62
N ARG A 162 -20.46 -0.15 -9.49
CA ARG A 162 -20.82 -1.55 -9.25
C ARG A 162 -19.73 -2.55 -9.66
N THR A 163 -18.70 -2.09 -10.37
CA THR A 163 -17.62 -2.95 -10.86
C THR A 163 -16.35 -2.80 -10.02
N THR A 164 -15.58 -3.88 -9.94
CA THR A 164 -14.25 -3.88 -9.30
C THR A 164 -13.14 -3.36 -10.24
N GLN A 165 -13.44 -3.31 -11.54
CA GLN A 165 -12.54 -2.93 -12.64
C GLN A 165 -12.38 -1.41 -12.81
N ARG A 166 -12.82 -0.61 -11.84
CA ARG A 166 -12.56 0.85 -11.80
C ARG A 166 -11.45 1.15 -10.81
N PHE A 167 -10.72 2.26 -10.95
CA PHE A 167 -9.65 2.71 -10.06
C PHE A 167 -8.65 1.60 -9.73
N LEU A 168 -8.02 1.02 -10.76
CA LEU A 168 -7.11 -0.12 -10.61
C LEU A 168 -5.89 0.20 -9.71
N ASP A 169 -5.51 1.46 -9.59
CA ASP A 169 -4.39 1.98 -8.80
C ASP A 169 -4.73 2.17 -7.31
N GLN A 170 -6.01 2.23 -6.96
CA GLN A 170 -6.48 2.49 -5.60
C GLN A 170 -7.20 1.28 -5.01
N PRO A 171 -7.21 1.14 -3.67
CA PRO A 171 -8.05 0.16 -3.01
C PRO A 171 -9.52 0.59 -3.07
N LEU A 172 -10.42 -0.38 -3.29
CA LEU A 172 -11.87 -0.16 -3.20
C LEU A 172 -12.45 -0.94 -2.04
N LEU A 173 -13.43 -0.36 -1.36
CA LEU A 173 -14.15 -0.97 -0.26
C LEU A 173 -15.58 -1.32 -0.68
N LEU A 174 -16.02 -2.53 -0.37
CA LEU A 174 -17.40 -2.93 -0.59
C LEU A 174 -18.33 -2.25 0.42
N VAL A 175 -19.36 -1.58 -0.09
CA VAL A 175 -20.43 -0.96 0.70
C VAL A 175 -21.76 -1.46 0.17
N VAL A 176 -22.65 -1.84 1.08
CA VAL A 176 -23.96 -2.40 0.76
C VAL A 176 -25.06 -1.53 1.36
N ASN A 177 -26.16 -1.40 0.63
CA ASN A 177 -27.37 -0.78 1.12
C ASN A 177 -28.21 -1.82 1.86
N GLN A 178 -27.87 -2.07 3.12
CA GLN A 178 -28.46 -3.14 3.92
C GLN A 178 -29.73 -2.65 4.63
N GLN A 179 -30.73 -3.52 4.72
CA GLN A 179 -31.94 -3.25 5.48
C GLN A 179 -31.66 -3.38 6.98
N LEU A 180 -31.81 -2.27 7.72
CA LEU A 180 -31.73 -2.22 9.18
C LEU A 180 -33.09 -1.76 9.73
N GLY A 181 -33.82 -2.69 10.35
CA GLY A 181 -35.19 -2.44 10.82
C GLY A 181 -36.12 -2.09 9.66
N LYS A 182 -36.74 -0.90 9.70
CA LYS A 182 -37.65 -0.43 8.64
C LYS A 182 -36.95 0.32 7.49
N GLY A 183 -35.65 0.64 7.62
CA GLY A 183 -34.94 1.50 6.67
C GLY A 183 -33.72 0.84 6.04
N HIS A 184 -33.29 1.36 4.90
CA HIS A 184 -32.05 0.97 4.24
C HIS A 184 -30.93 1.96 4.55
N ARG A 185 -29.72 1.44 4.82
CA ARG A 185 -28.54 2.26 5.10
C ARG A 185 -27.32 1.71 4.38
N TRP A 186 -26.51 2.63 3.86
CA TRP A 186 -25.20 2.33 3.29
C TRP A 186 -24.19 2.06 4.41
N ILE A 187 -23.85 0.78 4.59
CA ILE A 187 -22.96 0.27 5.63
C ILE A 187 -22.07 -0.83 5.07
N LEU A 188 -21.15 -1.32 5.89
CA LEU A 188 -20.39 -2.52 5.56
C LEU A 188 -21.27 -3.75 5.80
N PRO A 189 -21.11 -4.85 5.04
CA PRO A 189 -21.86 -6.07 5.27
C PRO A 189 -21.70 -6.52 6.73
N GLN A 190 -22.82 -6.59 7.46
CA GLN A 190 -22.82 -6.88 8.88
C GLN A 190 -23.95 -7.83 9.30
N ALA A 191 -23.73 -8.64 10.32
CA ALA A 191 -24.73 -9.53 10.90
C ALA A 191 -24.62 -9.58 12.43
N VAL A 192 -25.76 -9.83 13.07
CA VAL A 192 -25.84 -10.01 14.53
C VAL A 192 -25.13 -11.31 14.90
N HIS A 193 -24.38 -11.27 15.99
CA HIS A 193 -23.65 -12.40 16.53
C HIS A 193 -24.60 -13.49 17.04
N ALA A 194 -24.37 -14.73 16.60
CA ALA A 194 -25.10 -15.89 17.08
C ALA A 194 -24.31 -16.60 18.19
N LYS A 195 -25.02 -17.17 19.17
CA LYS A 195 -24.40 -17.94 20.25
C LYS A 195 -23.67 -19.16 19.67
N GLY A 196 -22.43 -19.39 20.09
CA GLY A 196 -21.62 -20.54 19.65
C GLY A 196 -20.68 -20.27 18.48
N GLU A 197 -20.74 -19.09 17.87
CA GLU A 197 -19.77 -18.65 16.85
C GLU A 197 -18.69 -17.76 17.48
N THR A 198 -17.61 -17.50 16.75
CA THR A 198 -16.68 -16.39 17.04
C THR A 198 -17.13 -15.12 16.32
N LEU A 199 -16.71 -13.94 16.78
CA LEU A 199 -17.03 -12.68 16.08
C LEU A 199 -16.52 -12.64 14.64
N ARG A 200 -15.38 -13.29 14.37
CA ARG A 200 -14.86 -13.42 13.00
C ARG A 200 -15.76 -14.31 12.15
N GLN A 201 -16.19 -15.48 12.66
CA GLN A 201 -17.13 -16.35 11.96
C GLN A 201 -18.46 -15.64 11.70
N THR A 202 -18.93 -14.81 12.63
CA THR A 202 -20.10 -13.94 12.41
C THR A 202 -19.88 -12.98 11.23
N ALA A 203 -18.67 -12.43 11.08
CA ALA A 203 -18.32 -11.57 9.95
C ALA A 203 -18.24 -12.37 8.63
N GLU A 204 -17.65 -13.56 8.64
CA GLU A 204 -17.66 -14.51 7.50
C GLU A 204 -19.09 -14.82 7.06
N ARG A 205 -19.96 -15.18 8.01
CA ARG A 205 -21.39 -15.40 7.79
C ARG A 205 -22.08 -14.14 7.28
N ALA A 206 -21.76 -12.96 7.82
CA ALA A 206 -22.36 -11.70 7.37
C ALA A 206 -22.11 -11.45 5.87
N LEU A 207 -20.90 -11.73 5.39
CA LEU A 207 -20.59 -11.60 3.97
C LEU A 207 -21.43 -12.57 3.14
N THR A 208 -21.50 -13.85 3.52
CA THR A 208 -22.29 -14.85 2.78
C THR A 208 -23.79 -14.57 2.84
N GLU A 209 -24.30 -14.09 3.97
CA GLU A 209 -25.71 -13.78 4.15
C GLU A 209 -26.17 -12.55 3.36
N VAL A 210 -25.35 -11.50 3.32
CA VAL A 210 -25.70 -10.24 2.67
C VAL A 210 -25.35 -10.27 1.20
N CYS A 211 -24.18 -10.79 0.85
CA CYS A 211 -23.60 -10.76 -0.49
C CYS A 211 -23.72 -12.08 -1.27
N GLY A 212 -24.12 -13.17 -0.61
CA GLY A 212 -24.16 -14.50 -1.20
C GLY A 212 -22.81 -15.22 -1.22
N SER A 213 -22.77 -16.41 -1.79
CA SER A 213 -21.57 -17.25 -1.91
C SER A 213 -20.68 -16.91 -3.12
N ALA A 214 -21.04 -15.89 -3.91
CA ALA A 214 -20.32 -15.51 -5.13
C ALA A 214 -18.96 -14.84 -4.87
N LEU A 215 -18.74 -14.34 -3.64
CA LEU A 215 -17.51 -13.65 -3.25
C LEU A 215 -16.59 -14.56 -2.45
N GLU A 216 -15.34 -14.65 -2.88
CA GLU A 216 -14.27 -15.28 -2.12
C GLU A 216 -13.43 -14.19 -1.42
N ALA A 217 -13.42 -14.25 -0.08
CA ALA A 217 -12.73 -13.27 0.75
C ALA A 217 -11.64 -13.92 1.61
N PHE A 218 -10.51 -13.24 1.76
CA PHE A 218 -9.42 -13.59 2.64
C PHE A 218 -9.38 -12.69 3.87
N TYR A 219 -9.66 -13.24 5.05
CA TYR A 219 -9.77 -12.49 6.29
C TYR A 219 -8.41 -12.27 6.96
N LEU A 220 -8.17 -11.06 7.44
CA LEU A 220 -6.91 -10.65 8.04
C LEU A 220 -6.97 -10.79 9.57
N GLY A 221 -6.45 -11.90 10.08
CA GLY A 221 -6.37 -12.16 11.52
C GLY A 221 -7.73 -12.43 12.18
N TYR A 222 -7.72 -12.55 13.51
CA TYR A 222 -8.91 -12.83 14.33
C TYR A 222 -9.33 -11.66 15.22
N ALA A 223 -8.55 -10.58 15.25
CA ALA A 223 -8.85 -9.39 16.03
C ALA A 223 -9.65 -8.39 15.17
N PRO A 224 -10.65 -7.70 15.74
CA PRO A 224 -11.34 -6.62 15.04
C PRO A 224 -10.39 -5.43 14.84
N ALA A 225 -10.44 -4.82 13.67
CA ALA A 225 -9.64 -3.66 13.31
C ALA A 225 -10.23 -2.33 13.79
N GLY A 226 -11.55 -2.30 14.02
CA GLY A 226 -12.25 -1.13 14.51
C GLY A 226 -13.55 -1.49 15.20
N TYR A 227 -14.15 -0.50 15.85
CA TYR A 227 -15.45 -0.64 16.49
C TYR A 227 -16.34 0.58 16.23
N TYR A 228 -17.65 0.36 16.25
CA TYR A 228 -18.64 1.42 16.20
C TYR A 228 -19.83 1.04 17.07
N SER A 229 -20.33 1.97 17.89
CA SER A 229 -21.48 1.75 18.75
C SER A 229 -22.60 2.74 18.43
N TYR A 230 -23.83 2.26 18.39
CA TYR A 230 -25.01 3.12 18.24
C TYR A 230 -26.18 2.60 19.06
N HIS A 231 -27.04 3.52 19.48
CA HIS A 231 -28.28 3.20 20.18
C HIS A 231 -29.40 2.92 19.18
N TYR A 232 -30.26 1.96 19.50
CA TYR A 232 -31.47 1.73 18.73
C TYR A 232 -32.50 2.84 19.02
N PRO A 233 -33.28 3.27 18.03
CA PRO A 233 -34.46 4.10 18.28
C PRO A 233 -35.37 3.40 19.28
N THR A 234 -36.11 4.16 20.10
CA THR A 234 -37.00 3.65 21.14
C THR A 234 -37.99 2.59 20.64
N GLU A 235 -38.43 2.67 19.38
CA GLU A 235 -39.30 1.67 18.73
C GLU A 235 -38.69 0.26 18.61
N PHE A 236 -37.36 0.16 18.58
CA PHE A 236 -36.64 -1.09 18.35
C PHE A 236 -35.87 -1.58 19.59
N GLN A 237 -35.96 -0.86 20.72
CA GLN A 237 -35.44 -1.31 22.00
C GLN A 237 -36.37 -2.38 22.55
N LYS A 238 -36.09 -3.64 22.21
CA LYS A 238 -36.78 -4.81 22.74
C LYS A 238 -35.86 -5.55 23.71
N ASP A 239 -36.43 -6.21 24.70
CA ASP A 239 -35.72 -7.15 25.59
C ASP A 239 -34.54 -6.53 26.38
N GLY A 240 -34.62 -5.22 26.70
CA GLY A 240 -33.57 -4.51 27.44
C GLY A 240 -32.32 -4.18 26.61
N ILE A 241 -32.34 -4.42 25.30
CA ILE A 241 -31.24 -4.11 24.39
C ILE A 241 -31.33 -2.63 23.97
N GLN A 242 -30.33 -1.85 24.38
CA GLN A 242 -30.25 -0.40 24.18
C GLN A 242 -29.60 -0.01 22.85
N GLY A 243 -28.86 -0.93 22.21
CA GLY A 243 -28.13 -0.64 20.98
C GLY A 243 -27.26 -1.79 20.50
N ALA A 244 -26.41 -1.49 19.51
CA ALA A 244 -25.46 -2.43 18.93
C ALA A 244 -24.02 -1.93 19.03
N LYS A 245 -23.11 -2.87 19.22
CA LYS A 245 -21.66 -2.71 19.09
C LYS A 245 -21.18 -3.52 17.89
N VAL A 246 -20.79 -2.79 16.85
CA VAL A 246 -20.29 -3.33 15.59
C VAL A 246 -18.78 -3.44 15.67
N PHE A 247 -18.26 -4.62 15.37
CA PHE A 247 -16.83 -4.90 15.27
C PHE A 247 -16.46 -5.15 13.82
N PHE A 248 -15.49 -4.39 13.31
CA PHE A 248 -15.06 -4.47 11.91
C PHE A 248 -13.89 -5.44 11.75
N PHE A 249 -14.03 -6.40 10.85
CA PHE A 249 -12.97 -7.31 10.44
C PHE A 249 -12.52 -6.98 9.03
N LYS A 250 -11.20 -6.88 8.83
CA LYS A 250 -10.64 -6.62 7.50
C LYS A 250 -10.59 -7.90 6.69
N ALA A 251 -11.03 -7.81 5.44
CA ALA A 251 -10.94 -8.89 4.48
C ALA A 251 -10.45 -8.36 3.13
N GLN A 252 -9.83 -9.22 2.34
CA GLN A 252 -9.38 -8.91 0.99
C GLN A 252 -10.18 -9.72 -0.01
N LEU A 253 -10.67 -9.07 -1.07
CA LEU A 253 -11.31 -9.77 -2.17
C LEU A 253 -10.25 -10.59 -2.91
N ARG A 254 -10.46 -11.90 -3.02
CA ARG A 254 -9.64 -12.78 -3.87
C ARG A 254 -10.24 -12.86 -5.25
N ASN A 255 -11.44 -13.40 -5.34
CA ASN A 255 -12.17 -13.63 -6.57
C ASN A 255 -13.67 -13.44 -6.33
N GLY A 256 -14.41 -13.29 -7.42
CA GLY A 256 -15.86 -13.18 -7.41
C GLY A 256 -16.35 -11.84 -7.92
N ALA A 257 -17.56 -11.86 -8.47
CA ALA A 257 -18.27 -10.69 -8.93
C ALA A 257 -19.66 -10.69 -8.28
N LEU A 258 -20.06 -9.52 -7.79
CA LEU A 258 -21.39 -9.29 -7.26
C LEU A 258 -22.31 -8.84 -8.39
N SER A 259 -23.55 -9.36 -8.37
CA SER A 259 -24.64 -8.86 -9.20
C SER A 259 -25.78 -8.37 -8.32
N VAL A 260 -26.43 -7.28 -8.74
CA VAL A 260 -27.58 -6.71 -8.04
C VAL A 260 -28.73 -7.71 -7.98
N GLY A 261 -28.87 -8.54 -9.01
CA GLY A 261 -29.90 -9.59 -9.07
C GLY A 261 -29.76 -10.61 -7.94
N ASP A 262 -28.54 -10.95 -7.54
CA ASP A 262 -28.29 -11.95 -6.49
C ASP A 262 -28.51 -11.36 -5.09
N LEU A 263 -28.18 -10.09 -4.88
CA LEU A 263 -28.50 -9.38 -3.63
C LEU A 263 -30.02 -9.29 -3.39
N LYS A 264 -30.78 -8.93 -4.44
CA LYS A 264 -32.24 -8.81 -4.34
C LYS A 264 -32.93 -10.14 -4.02
N LYS A 265 -32.37 -11.28 -4.45
CA LYS A 265 -32.86 -12.61 -4.07
C LYS A 265 -32.75 -12.85 -2.56
N LEU A 266 -31.69 -12.35 -1.93
CA LEU A 266 -31.43 -12.51 -0.50
C LEU A 266 -32.27 -11.56 0.37
N LYS A 267 -32.84 -10.49 -0.21
CA LYS A 267 -33.70 -9.47 0.45
C LYS A 267 -33.07 -8.77 1.67
N LYS A 268 -31.77 -8.96 1.92
CA LYS A 268 -31.03 -8.29 3.02
C LYS A 268 -30.40 -6.97 2.58
N ALA A 269 -30.07 -6.85 1.30
CA ALA A 269 -29.53 -5.63 0.72
C ALA A 269 -30.14 -5.37 -0.66
N ASP A 270 -30.40 -4.09 -0.95
CA ASP A 270 -31.03 -3.66 -2.20
C ASP A 270 -30.01 -3.37 -3.31
N ASP A 271 -28.87 -2.80 -2.93
CA ASP A 271 -27.84 -2.33 -3.84
C ASP A 271 -26.46 -2.41 -3.17
N PHE A 272 -25.41 -2.30 -3.98
CA PHE A 272 -24.02 -2.31 -3.52
C PHE A 272 -23.18 -1.38 -4.38
N ALA A 273 -22.04 -0.95 -3.82
CA ALA A 273 -21.06 -0.15 -4.51
C ALA A 273 -19.65 -0.48 -4.00
N TRP A 274 -18.69 -0.52 -4.91
CA TRP A 274 -17.27 -0.57 -4.63
C TRP A 274 -16.73 0.84 -4.60
N LEU A 275 -16.47 1.41 -3.42
CA LEU A 275 -16.15 2.83 -3.24
C LEU A 275 -14.67 3.06 -2.90
N SER A 276 -14.10 4.13 -3.46
CA SER A 276 -12.80 4.65 -3.02
C SER A 276 -12.94 5.35 -1.67
N TYR A 277 -11.82 5.55 -0.97
CA TYR A 277 -11.84 6.20 0.35
C TYR A 277 -12.40 7.63 0.31
N LYS A 278 -12.19 8.36 -0.79
CA LYS A 278 -12.74 9.71 -0.98
C LYS A 278 -14.26 9.68 -1.09
N GLU A 279 -14.82 8.72 -1.81
CA GLU A 279 -16.27 8.58 -2.05
C GLU A 279 -17.04 8.05 -0.84
N LEU A 280 -16.40 7.33 0.09
CA LEU A 280 -17.04 6.78 1.29
C LEU A 280 -17.77 7.86 2.09
N SER A 281 -17.18 9.06 2.18
CA SER A 281 -17.73 10.21 2.91
C SER A 281 -19.09 10.68 2.37
N SER A 282 -19.35 10.49 1.08
CA SER A 282 -20.58 10.94 0.41
C SER A 282 -21.77 10.00 0.62
N LYS A 283 -21.52 8.71 0.85
CA LYS A 283 -22.56 7.66 0.96
C LYS A 283 -22.86 7.26 2.39
N MET A 284 -21.84 7.22 3.25
CA MET A 284 -21.99 6.78 4.64
C MET A 284 -22.36 7.94 5.57
N LEU A 285 -23.02 7.63 6.69
CA LEU A 285 -23.26 8.60 7.75
C LEU A 285 -21.92 9.12 8.30
N PRO A 286 -21.76 10.44 8.59
CA PRO A 286 -20.48 11.03 8.98
C PRO A 286 -19.81 10.35 10.19
N LYS A 287 -20.61 9.98 11.21
CA LYS A 287 -20.10 9.29 12.41
C LYS A 287 -19.60 7.87 12.10
N TYR A 288 -20.30 7.17 11.22
CA TYR A 288 -19.92 5.82 10.80
C TYR A 288 -18.70 5.85 9.89
N HIS A 289 -18.66 6.79 8.93
CA HIS A 289 -17.51 7.06 8.08
C HIS A 289 -16.24 7.29 8.90
N LYS A 290 -16.30 8.13 9.94
CA LYS A 290 -15.13 8.40 10.81
C LYS A 290 -14.61 7.13 11.50
N ALA A 291 -15.50 6.25 11.95
CA ALA A 291 -15.11 4.98 12.56
C ALA A 291 -14.47 4.01 11.54
N VAL A 292 -14.98 4.00 10.31
CA VAL A 292 -14.41 3.21 9.21
C VAL A 292 -13.04 3.75 8.80
N GLN A 293 -12.94 5.06 8.57
CA GLN A 293 -11.69 5.73 8.18
C GLN A 293 -10.56 5.52 9.20
N ALA A 294 -10.87 5.39 10.49
CA ALA A 294 -9.87 5.22 11.54
C ALA A 294 -9.00 3.95 11.40
N PHE A 295 -9.50 2.88 10.77
CA PHE A 295 -8.74 1.63 10.57
C PHE A 295 -8.37 1.35 9.11
N LEU A 296 -8.84 2.20 8.18
CA LEU A 296 -8.39 2.17 6.80
C LEU A 296 -7.02 2.84 6.72
N MET A 297 -6.06 2.16 6.10
CA MET A 297 -4.78 2.78 5.77
C MET A 297 -4.99 3.60 4.50
N ALA A 298 -5.57 4.79 4.66
CA ALA A 298 -5.69 5.74 3.56
C ALA A 298 -4.32 6.40 3.35
N PRO A 299 -3.77 6.41 2.12
CA PRO A 299 -2.72 7.35 1.80
C PRO A 299 -3.37 8.73 1.84
N GLU A 300 -3.16 9.48 2.92
CA GLU A 300 -3.42 10.91 2.83
C GLU A 300 -2.42 11.47 1.82
N GLU A 301 -2.94 12.04 0.74
CA GLU A 301 -2.15 12.85 -0.18
C GLU A 301 -1.69 14.08 0.60
N THR A 302 -0.62 13.95 1.40
CA THR A 302 0.01 15.12 2.00
C THR A 302 0.46 16.00 0.85
N PRO A 303 -0.05 17.24 0.72
CA PRO A 303 0.33 18.10 -0.38
C PRO A 303 1.85 18.25 -0.35
N TYR A 304 2.54 17.79 -1.39
CA TYR A 304 4.00 17.83 -1.45
C TYR A 304 4.55 19.25 -1.24
N GLN A 305 3.76 20.28 -1.57
CA GLN A 305 4.04 21.68 -1.26
C GLN A 305 4.24 21.91 0.24
N GLN A 306 3.42 21.31 1.11
CA GLN A 306 3.60 21.41 2.55
C GLN A 306 4.92 20.76 3.01
N LEU A 307 5.31 19.64 2.40
CA LEU A 307 6.59 18.99 2.69
C LEU A 307 7.77 19.83 2.20
N LEU A 308 7.67 20.41 0.99
CA LEU A 308 8.68 21.31 0.43
C LEU A 308 8.80 22.59 1.26
N ASP A 309 7.69 23.22 1.65
CA ASP A 309 7.68 24.42 2.49
C ASP A 309 8.26 24.12 3.89
N ARG A 310 7.95 22.96 4.45
CA ARG A 310 8.56 22.48 5.70
C ARG A 310 10.07 22.25 5.54
N ALA A 311 10.50 21.65 4.44
CA ALA A 311 11.92 21.44 4.16
C ALA A 311 12.66 22.79 3.97
N LEU A 312 12.13 23.68 3.15
CA LEU A 312 12.71 25.00 2.86
C LEU A 312 12.76 25.88 4.12
N SER A 313 11.72 25.89 4.94
CA SER A 313 11.72 26.61 6.22
C SER A 313 12.79 26.05 7.18
N SER A 314 12.97 24.73 7.26
CA SER A 314 14.03 24.13 8.06
C SER A 314 15.45 24.51 7.58
N VAL A 315 15.67 24.62 6.27
CA VAL A 315 16.95 25.05 5.70
C VAL A 315 17.20 26.53 5.99
N ARG A 316 16.17 27.39 5.92
CA ARG A 316 16.28 28.81 6.28
C ARG A 316 16.66 28.99 7.75
N HIS A 317 16.04 28.23 8.66
CA HIS A 317 16.39 28.27 10.08
C HIS A 317 17.84 27.84 10.34
N ARG A 318 18.33 26.80 9.64
CA ARG A 318 19.74 26.37 9.75
C ARG A 318 20.72 27.44 9.25
N LYS A 319 20.40 28.12 8.13
CA LYS A 319 21.22 29.24 7.63
C LYS A 319 21.27 30.41 8.61
N ALA A 320 20.13 30.79 9.19
CA ALA A 320 20.05 31.86 10.19
C ALA A 320 20.82 31.54 11.49
N SER A 321 20.88 30.27 11.91
CA SER A 321 21.66 29.85 13.09
C SER A 321 23.17 29.73 12.84
N VAL A 322 23.62 29.67 11.58
CA VAL A 322 25.03 29.47 11.22
C VAL A 322 25.74 30.80 10.91
N THR A 323 25.01 31.87 10.60
CA THR A 323 25.58 33.21 10.46
C THR A 323 25.43 33.99 11.77
N PRO A 324 26.48 34.13 12.61
CA PRO A 324 26.54 35.30 13.47
C PRO A 324 26.63 36.52 12.54
N GLU A 325 25.79 37.52 12.79
CA GLU A 325 25.87 38.82 12.11
C GLU A 325 27.31 39.34 12.20
N ILE A 326 28.02 39.36 11.08
CA ILE A 326 29.10 40.34 10.92
C ILE A 326 28.38 41.67 10.72
N VAL A 327 27.98 42.27 11.85
CA VAL A 327 27.46 43.63 11.88
C VAL A 327 28.53 44.52 11.28
N ALA A 328 28.11 45.30 10.29
CA ALA A 328 28.91 46.25 9.55
C ALA A 328 29.69 47.21 10.48
N ALA A 329 30.95 46.89 10.75
CA ALA A 329 31.91 47.80 11.38
C ALA A 329 32.62 48.71 10.35
N SER A 330 31.98 49.03 9.23
CA SER A 330 32.55 49.93 8.20
C SER A 330 32.00 51.37 8.23
N LYS A 331 31.22 51.74 9.26
CA LYS A 331 30.61 53.08 9.36
C LYS A 331 31.06 53.95 10.55
N VAL A 332 32.18 53.62 11.20
CA VAL A 332 32.77 54.45 12.28
C VAL A 332 34.11 55.09 11.87
N ALA A 333 34.78 54.62 10.81
CA ALA A 333 36.09 55.17 10.41
C ALA A 333 36.04 56.47 9.58
N ALA A 334 34.86 56.97 9.17
CA ALA A 334 34.73 58.14 8.29
C ALA A 334 34.46 59.47 9.02
N LYS A 335 34.58 59.54 10.36
CA LYS A 335 34.29 60.77 11.12
C LYS A 335 35.31 61.12 12.21
N ALA A 336 36.56 60.64 12.08
CA ALA A 336 37.67 60.95 12.98
C ALA A 336 38.88 61.51 12.23
N GLY A 337 38.64 62.47 11.34
CA GLY A 337 39.65 63.18 10.57
C GLY A 337 39.32 64.67 10.44
N GLU A 338 38.97 65.31 11.56
CA GLU A 338 38.96 66.76 11.72
C GLU A 338 39.65 67.08 13.05
N SER A 339 40.96 67.21 12.99
CA SER A 339 41.80 68.04 13.87
C SER A 339 43.22 68.09 13.31
#